data_AF-A0A7C1IXD4-F1
#
_entry.id   AF-A0A7C1IXD4-F1
#
_cell.length_a   1.000
_cell.length_b   1.000
_cell.length_c   1.000
_cell.angle_alpha   90.00
_cell.angle_beta   90.00
_cell.angle_gamma   90.00
#
_symmetry.space_group_name_H-M   'P 1'
#
loop_
_entity.id
_entity.type
_entity.pdbx_description
1 polymer ?
#
loop_
_entity_poly.entity_id
_entity_poly.type
_entity_poly.pdbx_seq_one_letter_code
_entity_poly.pdbx_strand_id
1 'polypeptide(L)' 'MVSETQFALYILDLDLPDEDGLALAARLNTLRSVPTILISAYAEAISDSALPDYIHIYLSKPLHPDHVAETIQRALAG' A
#
# COMPACT_ATOMS: atom_id res chain seq x y z
N MET A 1 -27.20 5.54 -13.78
CA MET A 1 -26.72 4.79 -12.60
C MET A 1 -25.22 4.96 -12.58
N VAL A 2 -24.69 5.82 -11.69
CA VAL A 2 -23.25 6.02 -11.55
C VAL A 2 -22.75 4.85 -10.72
N SER A 3 -22.02 3.91 -11.32
CA SER A 3 -21.39 2.83 -10.58
C SER A 3 -20.43 3.46 -9.56
N GLU A 4 -20.58 3.12 -8.28
CA GLU A 4 -19.62 3.51 -7.26
C GLU A 4 -18.22 3.06 -7.71
N THR A 5 -17.28 4.00 -7.78
CA THR A 5 -15.92 3.70 -8.21
C THR A 5 -15.27 2.83 -7.15
N GLN A 6 -15.08 1.57 -7.49
CA GLN A 6 -14.42 0.61 -6.62
C GLN A 6 -12.91 0.68 -6.84
N PHE A 7 -12.15 0.89 -5.77
CA PHE A 7 -10.69 0.89 -5.83
C PHE A 7 -10.17 -0.55 -6.02
N ALA A 8 -9.18 -0.71 -6.90
CA ALA A 8 -8.53 -2.00 -7.14
C ALA A 8 -7.26 -2.20 -6.29
N LEU A 9 -6.72 -1.11 -5.73
CA LEU A 9 -5.47 -1.09 -4.97
C LEU A 9 -5.40 0.19 -4.13
N TYR A 10 -4.73 0.12 -2.98
CA TYR A 10 -4.39 1.29 -2.17
C TYR A 10 -2.88 1.56 -2.21
N ILE A 11 -2.52 2.84 -2.27
CA ILE A 11 -1.14 3.32 -2.06
C ILE A 11 -1.21 4.33 -0.92
N LEU A 12 -0.48 4.06 0.17
CA LEU A 12 -0.55 4.84 1.40
C LEU A 12 0.84 5.29 1.83
N ASP A 13 0.96 6.51 2.34
CA ASP A 13 2.15 6.92 3.09
C ASP A 13 2.12 6.29 4.48
N LEU A 14 3.25 5.79 4.97
CA LEU A 14 3.36 5.27 6.32
C LEU A 14 3.36 6.41 7.35
N ASP A 15 4.08 7.49 7.03
CA ASP A 15 4.28 8.65 7.90
C ASP A 15 3.23 9.73 7.61
N LEU A 16 1.95 9.44 7.87
CA LEU A 16 0.90 10.47 7.79
C LEU A 16 0.96 11.36 9.05
N PRO A 17 0.60 12.66 8.94
CA PRO A 17 0.72 13.59 10.05
C PRO A 17 -0.23 13.28 11.23
N ASP A 18 -1.39 12.67 10.97
CA ASP A 18 -2.46 12.49 11.96
C ASP A 18 -2.70 11.02 12.36
N GLU A 19 -2.36 10.05 11.50
CA GLU A 19 -2.57 8.61 11.74
C GLU A 19 -1.35 7.80 11.25
N ASP A 20 -1.13 6.61 11.78
CA ASP A 20 -0.15 5.67 11.23
C ASP A 20 -0.70 5.01 9.95
N GLY A 21 0.05 5.04 8.84
CA GLY A 21 -0.39 4.50 7.56
C GLY A 21 -0.71 3.00 7.59
N LEU A 22 -0.08 2.23 8.47
CA LEU A 22 -0.38 0.81 8.67
C LEU A 22 -1.72 0.62 9.39
N ALA A 23 -2.03 1.47 10.37
CA ALA A 23 -3.34 1.46 11.04
C ALA A 23 -4.46 1.81 10.06
N LEU A 24 -4.25 2.79 9.18
CA LEU A 24 -5.18 3.12 8.11
C LEU A 24 -5.36 1.95 7.13
N ALA A 25 -4.27 1.30 6.72
CA ALA A 25 -4.31 0.13 5.83
C ALA A 25 -5.16 -1.00 6.43
N ALA A 26 -5.00 -1.28 7.73
CA ALA A 26 -5.80 -2.28 8.43
C ALA A 26 -7.30 -1.97 8.36
N ARG A 27 -7.70 -0.71 8.60
CA ARG A 27 -9.11 -0.29 8.50
C ARG A 27 -9.62 -0.43 7.06
N LEU A 28 -8.87 0.06 6.08
CA LEU A 28 -9.25 -0.03 4.66
C LEU A 28 -9.42 -1.46 4.20
N ASN A 29 -8.58 -2.39 4.68
CA ASN A 29 -8.69 -3.81 4.40
C ASN A 29 -10.01 -4.41 4.93
N THR A 30 -10.51 -3.96 6.09
CA THR A 30 -11.83 -4.41 6.60
C THR A 30 -13.00 -3.92 5.76
N LEU A 31 -12.86 -2.76 5.11
CA LEU A 31 -13.87 -2.21 4.21
C LEU A 31 -13.82 -2.89 2.84
N ARG A 32 -12.60 -3.14 2.35
CA ARG A 32 -12.35 -3.78 1.07
C ARG A 32 -10.94 -4.38 1.05
N SER A 33 -10.88 -5.70 0.92
CA SER A 33 -9.64 -6.45 0.80
C SER A 33 -9.09 -6.33 -0.62
N VAL A 34 -8.29 -5.29 -0.87
CA VAL A 34 -7.50 -5.10 -2.08
C VAL A 34 -6.03 -4.93 -1.71
N PRO A 35 -5.09 -5.24 -2.62
CA PRO A 35 -3.66 -5.07 -2.36
C PRO A 35 -3.36 -3.64 -1.89
N THR A 36 -2.55 -3.54 -0.85
CA THR A 36 -2.09 -2.26 -0.29
C THR A 36 -0.58 -2.14 -0.41
N ILE A 37 -0.12 -1.04 -0.99
CA ILE A 37 1.29 -0.66 -1.08
C ILE A 37 1.54 0.44 -0.05
N LEU A 38 2.51 0.25 0.84
CA LEU A 38 2.94 1.29 1.78
C LEU A 38 4.18 2.00 1.25
N ILE A 39 4.24 3.31 1.45
CA ILE A 39 5.39 4.14 1.08
C ILE A 39 5.99 4.69 2.37
N SER A 40 7.29 4.53 2.58
CA SER A 40 7.99 5.11 3.74
C SER A 40 9.31 5.76 3.35
N ALA A 41 9.77 6.73 4.14
CA ALA A 41 11.14 7.22 4.05
C ALA A 41 12.18 6.22 4.61
N TYR A 42 11.77 5.28 5.45
CA TYR A 42 12.65 4.35 6.16
C TYR A 42 12.46 2.91 5.65
N ALA A 43 13.16 2.57 4.58
CA ALA A 43 13.10 1.24 3.93
C ALA A 43 13.54 0.09 4.85
N GLU A 44 14.49 0.36 5.74
CA GLU A 44 15.27 -0.67 6.45
C GLU A 44 14.58 -1.22 7.71
N ALA A 45 13.50 -0.58 8.16
CA ALA A 45 12.87 -0.90 9.44
C ALA A 45 11.90 -2.09 9.38
N ILE A 46 11.47 -2.51 8.19
CA ILE A 46 10.43 -3.54 8.05
C ILE A 46 10.96 -4.67 7.17
N SER A 47 11.23 -5.81 7.80
CA SER A 47 11.53 -7.06 7.07
C SER A 47 10.25 -7.56 6.38
N ASP A 48 10.35 -7.98 5.12
CA ASP A 48 9.22 -8.54 4.34
C ASP A 48 8.49 -9.69 5.07
N SER A 49 9.18 -10.40 5.96
CA SER A 49 8.61 -11.48 6.78
C SER A 49 7.72 -11.02 7.93
N ALA A 50 7.65 -9.71 8.19
CA ALA A 50 6.84 -9.12 9.27
C ALA A 50 5.60 -8.36 8.72
N LEU A 51 5.36 -8.40 7.42
CA LEU A 51 4.23 -7.67 6.84
C LEU A 51 2.92 -8.40 7.14
N PRO A 52 1.87 -7.67 7.57
CA PRO A 52 0.55 -8.24 7.62
C PRO A 52 0.08 -8.66 6.23
N ASP A 53 -0.72 -9.72 6.13
CA ASP A 53 -1.20 -10.29 4.85
C ASP A 53 -1.95 -9.28 3.95
N TYR A 54 -2.48 -8.21 4.52
CA TYR A 54 -3.17 -7.14 3.79
C TYR A 54 -2.23 -6.09 3.17
N ILE A 55 -0.93 -6.16 3.47
CA ILE A 55 0.10 -5.35 2.85
C ILE A 55 0.81 -6.18 1.80
N HIS A 56 0.76 -5.71 0.56
CA HIS A 56 1.43 -6.38 -0.55
C HIS A 56 2.94 -6.15 -0.51
N ILE A 57 3.37 -4.89 -0.30
CA ILE A 57 4.78 -4.49 -0.34
C ILE A 57 4.99 -3.09 0.24
N TYR A 58 6.22 -2.80 0.65
CA TYR A 58 6.70 -1.47 1.00
C TYR A 58 7.62 -0.90 -0.08
N LEU A 59 7.41 0.37 -0.42
CA LEU A 59 8.28 1.14 -1.28
C LEU A 59 8.98 2.23 -0.48
N SER A 60 10.29 2.36 -0.66
CA SER A 60 11.06 3.40 -0.02
C SER A 60 11.13 4.66 -0.88
N LYS A 61 11.06 5.83 -0.24
CA LYS A 61 11.34 7.11 -0.88
C LYS A 61 12.86 7.25 -1.08
N PRO A 62 13.32 7.88 -2.20
CA PRO A 62 12.53 8.46 -3.28
C PRO A 62 11.94 7.40 -4.24
N LEU A 63 10.70 7.61 -4.66
CA LEU A 63 10.00 6.70 -5.57
C LEU A 63 10.44 6.92 -7.02
N HIS A 64 10.95 5.88 -7.67
CA HIS A 64 11.20 5.89 -9.11
C HIS A 64 9.91 5.51 -9.86
N PRO A 65 9.41 6.31 -10.82
CA PRO A 65 8.14 6.06 -11.50
C PRO A 65 8.02 4.67 -12.12
N ASP A 66 9.09 4.20 -12.78
CA ASP A 66 9.10 2.87 -13.42
C ASP A 66 8.95 1.74 -12.39
N HIS A 67 9.62 1.88 -11.23
CA HIS A 67 9.51 0.90 -10.17
C HIS A 67 8.11 0.89 -9.56
N VAL A 68 7.53 2.07 -9.29
CA VAL A 68 6.15 2.17 -8.80
C VAL A 68 5.16 1.53 -9.78
N ALA A 69 5.29 1.82 -11.07
CA ALA A 69 4.42 1.26 -12.10
C ALA A 69 4.52 -0.27 -12.16
N GLU A 70 5.73 -0.81 -12.13
CA GLU A 70 5.97 -2.26 -12.09
C GLU A 70 5.35 -2.89 -10.83
N THR A 71 5.53 -2.28 -9.66
CA THR A 71 4.96 -2.76 -8.40
C THR A 71 3.44 -2.79 -8.46
N ILE A 72 2.80 -1.74 -8.99
CA ILE A 72 1.34 -1.68 -9.16
C ILE A 72 0.87 -2.79 -10.11
N GLN A 73 1.55 -2.99 -11.24
CA GLN A 73 1.20 -4.04 -12.19
C GLN A 73 1.28 -5.44 -11.56
N ARG A 74 2.35 -5.72 -10.80
CA ARG A 74 2.51 -6.98 -10.09
C ARG A 74 1.43 -7.18 -9.03
N ALA A 75 1.10 -6.14 -8.27
CA ALA A 75 0.07 -6.19 -7.23
C ALA A 75 -1.34 -6.45 -7.79
N LEU A 76 -1.64 -5.93 -8.99
CA LEU A 76 -2.93 -6.13 -9.67
C LEU A 76 -3.02 -7.43 -10.47
N ALA A 77 -1.91 -8.15 -10.69
CA ALA A 77 -1.86 -9.37 -11.47
C ALA A 77 -2.06 -10.65 -10.63
N GLY A 78 -2.08 -10.54 -9.30
CA GLY A 78 -2.42 -11.63 -8.36
C GLY A 78 -3.92 -11.81 -8.22
#